data_AF-A0A8K0CGH1-F1
#
_entry.id   AF-A0A8K0CGH1-F1
#
_cell.length_a   1.000
_cell.length_b   1.000
_cell.length_c   1.000
_cell.angle_alpha   90.00
_cell.angle_beta   90.00
_cell.angle_gamma   90.00
#
_symmetry.space_group_name_H-M   'P 1'
#
loop_
_entity.id
_entity.type
_entity.pdbx_description
1 polymer ?
#
loop_
_entity_poly.entity_id
_entity_poly.type
_entity_poly.pdbx_seq_one_letter_code
_entity_poly.pdbx_strand_id
1 'polypeptide(L)'
;VSKTSIFNYMQAAGEEERALAISNGNIDEDGVPYITVTVDGGWSKRSYGHSYTANSGVVEMIECTNHCVKNYTKQLYKIKNDVKGVAVEARKLLTKDVIEKLGTTVQKAIYANAHGDVTNLREDIRNSVKHVFGNHEACKEYMCDQHGDISKNIFEKVVSCGAHHHIYGALNLLLAKSHQLIDNETSNKAELFMSILARFSLRFNEGTSWHAVAWNNYMSSDPPKTLQTYMQTQKARTDKRKGEQHKHVSRKKVKPSDNKDYRPNIAEVTMPACDLDNEITKIMERLQIASKQIQLDLEQKTRGQYSNPRYVTEKMHRLTASNFGAVIRRRPSTSCDALVRRILGRTYFTSPAIEYWLRNESVALQKFTEKTGKIVNQCGLLVDLEHGFLGASPDGIINANEICEVKCLHTVAKLDLTLEQAVKMKKVACLKLAKDMSISINKQHDYYYQIQGQLAITGAHVCNFIVYTGEANELYIQQVKRDYEQWKSVWLPKLVTFFKECVAPEIVLNRRSRNLKCREDPEHIIQAQRKKEQQKLQTQDTL
;
A
#
# COMPACT_ATOMS: atom_id res chain seq x y z
N VAL A 1 -4.70 35.91 -8.84
CA VAL A 1 -4.98 34.78 -9.75
C VAL A 1 -6.20 34.06 -9.21
N SER A 2 -7.34 34.09 -9.92
CA SER A 2 -8.57 33.42 -9.45
C SER A 2 -8.41 31.90 -9.56
N LYS A 3 -9.14 31.12 -8.74
CA LYS A 3 -9.13 29.64 -8.82
C LYS A 3 -9.41 29.13 -10.24
N THR A 4 -10.32 29.79 -10.96
CA THR A 4 -10.67 29.50 -12.35
C THR A 4 -9.48 29.64 -13.30
N SER A 5 -8.62 30.64 -13.08
CA SER A 5 -7.45 30.86 -13.93
C SER A 5 -6.34 29.82 -13.72
N ILE A 6 -6.24 29.22 -12.53
CA ILE A 6 -5.29 28.14 -12.25
C ILE A 6 -5.77 26.83 -12.89
N PHE A 7 -7.07 26.54 -12.81
CA PHE A 7 -7.65 25.34 -13.40
C PHE A 7 -7.49 25.32 -14.93
N ASN A 8 -7.75 26.44 -15.60
CA ASN A 8 -7.57 26.55 -17.05
C ASN A 8 -6.10 26.35 -17.47
N TYR A 9 -5.15 26.83 -16.66
CA TYR A 9 -3.72 26.63 -16.94
C TYR A 9 -3.31 25.17 -16.76
N MET A 10 -3.82 24.50 -15.72
CA MET A 10 -3.59 23.06 -15.50
C MET A 10 -4.19 22.21 -16.60
N GLN A 11 -5.38 22.57 -17.10
CA GLN A 11 -6.03 21.88 -18.21
C GLN A 11 -5.22 22.01 -19.50
N ALA A 12 -4.78 23.22 -19.84
CA ALA A 12 -3.95 23.46 -21.03
C ALA A 12 -2.62 22.70 -20.97
N ALA A 13 -1.96 22.68 -19.80
CA ALA A 13 -0.74 21.90 -19.60
C ALA A 13 -0.98 20.39 -19.76
N GLY A 14 -2.08 19.86 -19.23
CA GLY A 14 -2.44 18.44 -19.39
C GLY A 14 -2.77 18.05 -20.84
N GLU A 15 -3.35 18.96 -21.62
CA GLU A 15 -3.60 18.77 -23.06
C GLU A 15 -2.29 18.74 -23.86
N GLU A 16 -1.33 19.60 -23.52
CA GLU A 16 0.02 19.63 -24.12
C GLU A 16 0.82 18.36 -23.79
N GLU A 17 0.83 17.96 -22.50
CA GLU A 17 1.45 16.71 -22.03
C GLU A 17 0.91 15.48 -22.77
N ARG A 18 -0.42 15.41 -22.93
CA ARG A 18 -1.07 14.33 -23.67
C ARG A 18 -0.67 14.31 -25.15
N ALA A 19 -0.60 15.47 -25.80
CA ALA A 19 -0.20 15.56 -27.20
C ALA A 19 1.25 15.08 -27.41
N LEU A 20 2.15 15.46 -26.51
CA LEU A 20 3.56 15.02 -26.52
C LEU A 20 3.70 13.52 -26.26
N ALA A 21 2.92 12.94 -25.36
CA ALA A 21 2.91 11.50 -25.12
C ALA A 21 2.50 10.72 -26.39
N ILE A 22 1.45 11.17 -27.09
CA ILE A 22 0.98 10.56 -28.34
C ILE A 22 2.03 10.70 -29.45
N SER A 23 2.63 11.88 -29.63
CA SER A 23 3.62 12.11 -30.69
C SER A 23 4.88 11.26 -30.51
N ASN A 24 5.23 10.95 -29.27
CA ASN A 24 6.40 10.13 -28.91
C ASN A 24 6.08 8.63 -28.88
N GLY A 25 4.84 8.22 -29.15
CA GLY A 25 4.42 6.81 -29.10
C GLY A 25 4.38 6.22 -27.69
N ASN A 26 4.39 7.05 -26.64
CA ASN A 26 4.30 6.62 -25.25
C ASN A 26 2.83 6.33 -24.90
N ILE A 27 2.33 5.21 -25.41
CA ILE A 27 0.95 4.76 -25.26
C ILE A 27 1.00 3.34 -24.69
N ASP A 28 0.26 3.08 -23.61
CA ASP A 28 0.21 1.74 -23.01
C ASP A 28 -0.64 0.75 -23.82
N GLU A 29 -0.70 -0.50 -23.37
CA GLU A 29 -1.47 -1.58 -24.01
C GLU A 29 -2.98 -1.29 -24.14
N ASP A 30 -3.52 -0.42 -23.28
CA ASP A 30 -4.93 -0.01 -23.25
C ASP A 30 -5.17 1.28 -24.08
N GLY A 31 -4.15 1.83 -24.74
CA GLY A 31 -4.26 3.05 -25.55
C GLY A 31 -4.16 4.36 -24.76
N VAL A 32 -3.70 4.32 -23.51
CA VAL A 32 -3.58 5.49 -22.63
C VAL A 32 -2.21 6.17 -22.83
N PRO A 33 -2.17 7.47 -23.19
CA PRO A 33 -0.90 8.19 -23.30
C PRO A 33 -0.25 8.40 -21.92
N TYR A 34 1.05 8.15 -21.81
CA TYR A 34 1.82 8.33 -20.59
C TYR A 34 3.11 9.13 -20.81
N ILE A 35 3.66 9.69 -19.73
CA ILE A 35 4.95 10.39 -19.74
C ILE A 35 5.84 9.74 -18.68
N THR A 36 7.02 9.29 -19.09
CA THR A 36 8.03 8.78 -18.17
C THR A 36 8.73 9.96 -17.49
N VAL A 37 8.68 10.02 -16.16
CA VAL A 37 9.41 11.03 -15.39
C VAL A 37 10.43 10.40 -14.47
N THR A 38 11.71 10.67 -14.72
CA THR A 38 12.84 10.17 -13.92
C THR A 38 13.13 11.16 -12.78
N VAL A 39 12.97 10.74 -11.52
CA VAL A 39 13.28 11.57 -10.34
C VAL A 39 14.19 10.85 -9.35
N ASP A 40 14.99 11.63 -8.62
CA ASP A 40 15.74 11.13 -7.47
C ASP A 40 14.89 11.31 -6.18
N GLY A 41 14.65 10.20 -5.49
CA GLY A 41 13.73 10.12 -4.34
C GLY A 41 12.27 9.96 -4.79
N GLY A 42 11.50 9.15 -4.04
CA GLY A 42 10.12 8.84 -4.38
C GLY A 42 9.33 10.10 -4.74
N TRP A 43 8.81 10.15 -5.97
CA TRP A 43 7.90 11.20 -6.41
C TRP A 43 6.80 11.33 -5.34
N SER A 44 6.64 12.54 -4.78
CA SER A 44 5.92 12.92 -3.53
C SER A 44 6.67 12.93 -2.18
N LYS A 45 8.00 12.78 -2.12
CA LYS A 45 8.79 13.05 -0.91
C LYS A 45 9.79 14.19 -1.08
N ARG A 46 9.30 15.42 -1.27
CA ARG A 46 10.07 16.59 -0.79
C ARG A 46 9.78 16.76 0.70
N SER A 47 10.80 16.59 1.54
CA SER A 47 10.77 16.90 2.96
C SER A 47 10.88 18.41 3.19
N TYR A 48 9.85 19.15 2.78
CA TYR A 48 9.53 20.47 3.35
C TYR A 48 8.14 20.38 3.99
N GLY A 49 8.07 19.67 5.12
CA GLY A 49 6.96 19.78 6.07
C GLY A 49 5.59 19.20 5.70
N HIS A 50 5.28 18.88 4.44
CA HIS A 50 4.02 18.23 4.06
C HIS A 50 4.21 17.30 2.86
N SER A 51 3.86 16.02 2.99
CA SER A 51 3.87 15.02 1.91
C SER A 51 2.67 15.26 0.97
N TYR A 52 2.93 15.73 -0.24
CA TYR A 52 1.92 15.99 -1.27
C TYR A 52 1.79 14.78 -2.19
N THR A 53 0.67 14.04 -2.17
CA THR A 53 0.34 13.05 -3.21
C THR A 53 -0.31 13.77 -4.39
N ALA A 54 0.14 13.51 -5.62
CA ALA A 54 -0.45 14.09 -6.81
C ALA A 54 -1.90 13.60 -6.97
N ASN A 55 -2.81 14.50 -7.36
CA ASN A 55 -4.26 14.24 -7.43
C ASN A 55 -4.70 13.49 -8.72
N SER A 56 -3.77 13.08 -9.58
CA SER A 56 -4.06 12.43 -10.88
C SER A 56 -2.85 11.66 -11.41
N GLY A 57 -3.09 10.53 -12.09
CA GLY A 57 -2.07 9.70 -12.75
C GLY A 57 -1.89 8.32 -12.08
N VAL A 58 -1.80 7.26 -12.89
CA VAL A 58 -1.25 5.97 -12.44
C VAL A 58 0.26 6.08 -12.57
N VAL A 59 0.98 5.90 -11.46
CA VAL A 59 2.44 5.97 -11.47
C VAL A 59 2.98 4.60 -11.08
N GLU A 60 3.68 3.96 -12.01
CA GLU A 60 4.54 2.83 -11.69
C GLU A 60 5.89 3.37 -11.21
N MET A 61 6.23 3.07 -9.95
CA MET A 61 7.53 3.43 -9.40
C MET A 61 8.54 2.34 -9.71
N ILE A 62 9.41 2.60 -10.67
CA ILE A 62 10.54 1.74 -11.01
C ILE A 62 11.74 2.15 -10.16
N GLU A 63 12.31 1.22 -9.41
CA GLU A 63 13.51 1.48 -8.60
C GLU A 63 14.74 1.45 -9.51
N CYS A 64 15.61 2.47 -9.43
CA CYS A 64 16.77 2.56 -10.34
C CYS A 64 17.81 1.46 -10.06
N THR A 65 18.56 1.08 -11.11
CA THR A 65 19.59 0.03 -11.05
C THR A 65 20.57 0.24 -9.89
N ASN A 66 21.05 1.46 -9.71
CA ASN A 66 21.99 1.82 -8.63
C ASN A 66 21.39 1.53 -7.24
N HIS A 67 20.11 1.83 -7.06
CA HIS A 67 19.42 1.63 -5.78
C HIS A 67 19.15 0.15 -5.52
N CYS A 68 18.76 -0.62 -6.54
CA CYS A 68 18.59 -2.06 -6.43
C CYS A 68 19.91 -2.77 -6.06
N VAL A 69 21.03 -2.42 -6.71
CA VAL A 69 22.36 -2.98 -6.39
C VAL A 69 22.80 -2.57 -4.98
N LYS A 70 22.55 -1.31 -4.56
CA LYS A 70 22.83 -0.85 -3.20
C LYS A 70 21.99 -1.59 -2.15
N ASN A 71 20.73 -1.90 -2.44
CA ASN A 71 19.87 -2.69 -1.57
C ASN A 71 20.39 -4.12 -1.43
N TYR A 72 20.84 -4.73 -2.54
CA TYR A 72 21.48 -6.05 -2.51
C TYR A 72 22.72 -6.06 -1.61
N THR A 73 23.67 -5.12 -1.81
CA THR A 73 24.88 -5.05 -0.96
C THR A 73 24.54 -4.77 0.51
N LYS A 74 23.52 -3.94 0.79
CA LYS A 74 23.03 -3.71 2.15
C LYS A 74 22.51 -4.99 2.82
N GLN A 75 21.86 -5.89 2.09
CA GLN A 75 21.44 -7.19 2.64
C GLN A 75 22.64 -8.09 2.93
N LEU A 76 23.66 -8.10 2.06
CA LEU A 76 24.91 -8.82 2.31
C LEU A 76 25.62 -8.32 3.58
N TYR A 77 25.66 -7.00 3.81
CA TYR A 77 26.18 -6.44 5.05
C TYR A 77 25.37 -6.84 6.29
N LYS A 78 24.05 -7.01 6.18
CA LYS A 78 23.23 -7.54 7.29
C LYS A 78 23.58 -8.99 7.59
N ILE A 79 23.73 -9.84 6.56
CA ILE A 79 24.13 -11.24 6.70
C ILE A 79 25.49 -11.33 7.39
N LYS A 80 26.47 -10.52 6.96
CA LYS A 80 27.79 -10.42 7.58
C LYS A 80 27.74 -10.10 9.08
N ASN A 81 26.76 -9.28 9.49
CA ASN A 81 26.64 -8.80 10.88
C ASN A 81 25.67 -9.64 11.74
N ASP A 82 25.00 -10.65 11.17
CA ASP A 82 24.04 -11.48 11.90
C ASP A 82 24.73 -12.59 12.69
N VAL A 83 25.09 -12.28 13.93
CA VAL A 83 25.75 -13.22 14.85
C VAL A 83 24.84 -14.34 15.37
N LYS A 84 23.52 -14.26 15.18
CA LYS A 84 22.55 -15.22 15.72
C LYS A 84 22.09 -16.23 14.67
N GLY A 85 21.90 -15.78 13.44
CA GLY A 85 21.33 -16.57 12.34
C GLY A 85 22.34 -17.08 11.33
N VAL A 86 23.61 -16.63 11.35
CA VAL A 86 24.61 -16.96 10.33
C VAL A 86 25.91 -17.46 10.96
N ALA A 87 26.36 -18.64 10.50
CA ALA A 87 27.61 -19.27 10.93
C ALA A 87 28.83 -18.34 10.81
N VAL A 88 29.80 -18.47 11.71
CA VAL A 88 30.99 -17.59 11.77
C VAL A 88 31.80 -17.68 10.48
N GLU A 89 31.94 -18.89 9.94
CA GLU A 89 32.65 -19.20 8.70
C GLU A 89 32.01 -18.49 7.52
N ALA A 90 30.67 -18.51 7.43
CA ALA A 90 29.92 -17.83 6.39
C ALA A 90 30.07 -16.30 6.46
N ARG A 91 30.07 -15.73 7.67
CA ARG A 91 30.29 -14.29 7.87
C ARG A 91 31.71 -13.85 7.51
N LYS A 92 32.71 -14.70 7.77
CA LYS A 92 34.12 -14.43 7.41
C LYS A 92 34.36 -14.41 5.90
N LEU A 93 33.56 -15.14 5.12
CA LEU A 93 33.61 -15.12 3.65
C LEU A 93 33.06 -13.82 3.05
N LEU A 94 32.11 -13.16 3.72
CA LEU A 94 31.54 -11.87 3.30
C LEU A 94 32.40 -10.69 3.78
N THR A 95 33.66 -10.64 3.31
CA THR A 95 34.52 -9.47 3.53
C THR A 95 33.96 -8.24 2.81
N LYS A 96 34.47 -7.04 3.17
CA LYS A 96 34.06 -5.80 2.51
C LYS A 96 34.30 -5.88 0.99
N ASP A 97 35.49 -6.35 0.60
CA ASP A 97 35.90 -6.47 -0.80
C ASP A 97 35.06 -7.49 -1.56
N VAL A 98 34.67 -8.61 -0.92
CA VAL A 98 33.78 -9.61 -1.54
C VAL A 98 32.39 -9.03 -1.79
N ILE A 99 31.83 -8.28 -0.83
CA ILE A 99 30.51 -7.64 -1.01
C ILE A 99 30.54 -6.59 -2.13
N GLU A 100 31.62 -5.81 -2.22
CA GLU A 100 31.81 -4.83 -3.30
C GLU A 100 31.98 -5.52 -4.67
N LYS A 101 32.74 -6.62 -4.73
CA LYS A 101 32.85 -7.45 -5.95
C LYS A 101 31.53 -8.07 -6.37
N LEU A 102 30.72 -8.57 -5.43
CA LEU A 102 29.37 -9.08 -5.73
C LEU A 102 28.49 -7.99 -6.32
N GLY A 103 28.48 -6.79 -5.71
CA GLY A 103 27.70 -5.65 -6.22
C GLY A 103 28.12 -5.21 -7.63
N THR A 104 29.43 -5.05 -7.86
CA THR A 104 29.97 -4.62 -9.16
C THR A 104 29.78 -5.66 -10.26
N THR A 105 29.90 -6.95 -9.94
CA THR A 105 29.68 -8.04 -10.90
C THR A 105 28.21 -8.13 -11.32
N VAL A 106 27.28 -7.99 -10.37
CA VAL A 106 25.85 -7.87 -10.66
C VAL A 106 25.55 -6.66 -11.55
N GLN A 107 26.17 -5.51 -11.26
CA GLN A 107 25.99 -4.31 -12.07
C GLN A 107 26.49 -4.50 -13.51
N LYS A 108 27.65 -5.16 -13.70
CA LYS A 108 28.14 -5.53 -15.03
C LYS A 108 27.16 -6.45 -15.77
N ALA A 109 26.57 -7.43 -15.09
CA ALA A 109 25.56 -8.30 -15.67
C ALA A 109 24.31 -7.55 -16.13
N ILE A 110 23.86 -6.56 -15.35
CA ILE A 110 22.73 -5.68 -15.73
C ILE A 110 23.08 -4.85 -16.96
N TYR A 111 24.25 -4.21 -16.99
CA TYR A 111 24.66 -3.39 -18.13
C TYR A 111 24.82 -4.19 -19.43
N ALA A 112 25.35 -5.40 -19.37
CA ALA A 112 25.53 -6.24 -20.55
C ALA A 112 24.21 -6.78 -21.13
N ASN A 113 23.16 -6.90 -20.31
CA ASN A 113 21.85 -7.41 -20.72
C ASN A 113 20.81 -6.29 -20.89
N ALA A 114 21.19 -5.02 -20.81
CA ALA A 114 20.25 -3.90 -20.92
C ALA A 114 19.46 -3.95 -22.24
N HIS A 115 18.14 -3.78 -22.15
CA HIS A 115 17.17 -3.89 -23.25
C HIS A 115 17.17 -5.25 -23.97
N GLY A 116 17.72 -6.28 -23.35
CA GLY A 116 17.77 -7.64 -23.86
C GLY A 116 16.70 -8.55 -23.27
N ASP A 117 17.02 -9.84 -23.17
CA ASP A 117 16.12 -10.84 -22.60
C ASP A 117 16.29 -10.94 -21.06
N VAL A 118 15.16 -10.91 -20.35
CA VAL A 118 15.10 -11.02 -18.90
C VAL A 118 15.61 -12.38 -18.41
N THR A 119 15.45 -13.45 -19.18
CA THR A 119 15.92 -14.78 -18.80
C THR A 119 17.45 -14.81 -18.75
N ASN A 120 18.11 -14.32 -19.81
CA ASN A 120 19.56 -14.15 -19.85
C ASN A 120 20.08 -13.27 -18.70
N LEU A 121 19.43 -12.14 -18.42
CA LEU A 121 19.78 -11.28 -17.29
C LEU A 121 19.74 -12.03 -15.96
N ARG A 122 18.70 -12.85 -15.73
CA ARG A 122 18.55 -13.63 -14.50
C ARG A 122 19.67 -14.66 -14.35
N GLU A 123 20.04 -15.32 -15.44
CA GLU A 123 21.13 -16.29 -15.45
C GLU A 123 22.47 -15.63 -15.13
N ASP A 124 22.76 -14.48 -15.74
CA ASP A 124 24.02 -13.76 -15.54
C ASP A 124 24.13 -13.16 -14.13
N ILE A 125 23.04 -12.60 -13.59
CA ILE A 125 22.99 -12.17 -12.18
C ILE A 125 23.20 -13.37 -11.26
N ARG A 126 22.60 -14.54 -11.54
CA ARG A 126 22.80 -15.74 -10.72
C ARG A 126 24.25 -16.24 -10.79
N ASN A 127 24.86 -16.18 -11.97
CA ASN A 127 26.26 -16.56 -12.19
C ASN A 127 27.26 -15.60 -11.51
N SER A 128 26.88 -14.35 -11.24
CA SER A 128 27.74 -13.38 -10.54
C SER A 128 28.32 -13.90 -9.21
N VAL A 129 27.57 -14.72 -8.48
CA VAL A 129 28.03 -15.30 -7.21
C VAL A 129 29.12 -16.33 -7.46
N LYS A 130 28.91 -17.25 -8.41
CA LYS A 130 29.91 -18.27 -8.79
C LYS A 130 31.20 -17.60 -9.28
N HIS A 131 31.07 -16.59 -10.15
CA HIS A 131 32.18 -15.79 -10.66
C HIS A 131 33.03 -15.18 -9.52
N VAL A 132 32.40 -14.48 -8.56
CA VAL A 132 33.14 -13.81 -7.48
C VAL A 132 33.88 -14.79 -6.57
N PHE A 133 33.36 -16.02 -6.43
CA PHE A 133 33.99 -17.08 -5.64
C PHE A 133 34.86 -18.03 -6.48
N GLY A 134 35.29 -17.61 -7.68
CA GLY A 134 36.31 -18.29 -8.47
C GLY A 134 35.83 -19.50 -9.26
N ASN A 135 34.51 -19.68 -9.42
CA ASN A 135 33.97 -20.66 -10.37
C ASN A 135 33.59 -19.91 -11.67
N HIS A 136 34.40 -20.11 -12.71
CA HIS A 136 34.25 -19.44 -14.00
C HIS A 136 33.67 -20.35 -15.11
N GLU A 137 33.07 -21.49 -14.76
CA GLU A 137 32.53 -22.48 -15.71
C GLU A 137 31.45 -21.91 -16.64
N ALA A 138 30.55 -21.08 -16.09
CA ALA A 138 29.46 -20.46 -16.83
C ALA A 138 29.67 -18.95 -17.07
N CYS A 139 30.93 -18.47 -16.98
CA CYS A 139 31.23 -17.06 -17.26
C CYS A 139 31.17 -16.76 -18.76
N LYS A 140 30.54 -15.64 -19.12
CA LYS A 140 30.49 -15.07 -20.48
C LYS A 140 31.64 -14.09 -20.70
N GLU A 141 31.95 -13.81 -21.98
CA GLU A 141 33.12 -13.01 -22.43
C GLU A 141 33.16 -11.62 -21.80
N TYR A 142 32.04 -10.93 -21.78
CA TYR A 142 31.97 -9.59 -21.20
C TYR A 142 32.17 -9.58 -19.67
N MET A 143 32.07 -10.74 -18.99
CA MET A 143 32.02 -10.84 -17.53
C MET A 143 33.39 -11.20 -16.93
N CYS A 144 34.24 -11.95 -17.64
CA CYS A 144 35.46 -12.54 -17.10
C CYS A 144 36.48 -12.88 -18.19
N ASP A 145 37.76 -12.61 -18.02
CA ASP A 145 38.77 -13.03 -19.02
C ASP A 145 39.27 -14.49 -18.83
N GLN A 146 38.82 -15.17 -17.78
CA GLN A 146 39.29 -16.49 -17.35
C GLN A 146 38.21 -17.57 -17.54
N HIS A 147 37.69 -17.70 -18.76
CA HIS A 147 36.59 -18.62 -19.07
C HIS A 147 36.93 -20.07 -18.76
N GLY A 148 36.03 -20.76 -18.05
CA GLY A 148 36.22 -22.16 -17.68
C GLY A 148 37.30 -22.40 -16.63
N ASP A 149 37.97 -21.37 -16.10
CA ASP A 149 38.97 -21.53 -15.05
C ASP A 149 38.29 -21.87 -13.71
N ILE A 150 38.71 -22.98 -13.12
CA ILE A 150 38.27 -23.45 -11.80
C ILE A 150 39.44 -23.58 -10.82
N SER A 151 40.65 -23.14 -11.18
CA SER A 151 41.88 -23.29 -10.39
C SER A 151 41.83 -22.60 -9.03
N LYS A 152 41.03 -21.54 -8.90
CA LYS A 152 40.83 -20.76 -7.65
C LYS A 152 39.40 -20.86 -7.11
N ASN A 153 38.68 -21.95 -7.44
CA ASN A 153 37.30 -22.16 -7.03
C ASN A 153 37.18 -22.34 -5.51
N ILE A 154 36.74 -21.29 -4.82
CA ILE A 154 36.38 -21.35 -3.40
C ILE A 154 34.86 -21.46 -3.19
N PHE A 155 34.08 -21.55 -4.27
CA PHE A 155 32.62 -21.64 -4.21
C PHE A 155 32.15 -22.91 -3.50
N GLU A 156 32.86 -24.04 -3.63
CA GLU A 156 32.55 -25.25 -2.87
C GLU A 156 32.60 -25.04 -1.35
N LYS A 157 33.55 -24.22 -0.88
CA LYS A 157 33.64 -23.81 0.52
C LYS A 157 32.46 -22.90 0.94
N VAL A 158 32.00 -22.04 0.03
CA VAL A 158 30.78 -21.21 0.23
C VAL A 158 29.54 -22.11 0.34
N VAL A 159 29.51 -23.21 -0.40
CA VAL A 159 28.43 -24.21 -0.33
C VAL A 159 28.49 -24.95 1.01
N SER A 160 29.64 -25.52 1.37
CA SER A 160 29.79 -26.37 2.56
C SER A 160 29.56 -25.64 3.89
N CYS A 161 29.88 -24.34 3.97
CA CYS A 161 29.60 -23.53 5.16
C CYS A 161 28.18 -22.89 5.17
N GLY A 162 27.35 -23.17 4.17
CA GLY A 162 25.97 -22.67 4.08
C GLY A 162 25.84 -21.19 3.66
N ALA A 163 26.94 -20.47 3.43
CA ALA A 163 26.91 -19.06 3.03
C ALA A 163 26.12 -18.82 1.73
N HIS A 164 26.15 -19.79 0.81
CA HIS A 164 25.44 -19.69 -0.47
C HIS A 164 23.92 -19.47 -0.29
N HIS A 165 23.27 -20.13 0.67
CA HIS A 165 21.83 -19.96 0.92
C HIS A 165 21.48 -18.51 1.26
N HIS A 166 22.29 -17.85 2.09
CA HIS A 166 22.07 -16.46 2.48
C HIS A 166 22.34 -15.49 1.32
N ILE A 167 23.41 -15.73 0.55
CA ILE A 167 23.79 -14.87 -0.59
C ILE A 167 22.74 -14.97 -1.69
N TYR A 168 22.30 -16.18 -2.05
CA TYR A 168 21.22 -16.38 -3.02
C TYR A 168 19.87 -15.89 -2.49
N GLY A 169 19.61 -15.99 -1.19
CA GLY A 169 18.43 -15.36 -0.57
C GLY A 169 18.40 -13.84 -0.78
N ALA A 170 19.52 -13.15 -0.57
CA ALA A 170 19.64 -11.72 -0.87
C ALA A 170 19.56 -11.42 -2.38
N LEU A 171 20.16 -12.27 -3.22
CA LEU A 171 20.13 -12.15 -4.68
C LEU A 171 18.72 -12.35 -5.25
N ASN A 172 17.92 -13.24 -4.67
CA ASN A 172 16.55 -13.51 -5.11
C ASN A 172 15.65 -12.29 -4.97
N LEU A 173 15.89 -11.42 -3.98
CA LEU A 173 15.19 -10.14 -3.85
C LEU A 173 15.50 -9.17 -5.00
N LEU A 174 16.72 -9.24 -5.55
CA LEU A 174 17.12 -8.49 -6.74
C LEU A 174 16.54 -9.14 -8.00
N LEU A 175 16.61 -10.47 -8.13
CA LEU A 175 16.06 -11.22 -9.27
C LEU A 175 14.53 -11.07 -9.40
N ALA A 176 13.81 -10.86 -8.30
CA ALA A 176 12.39 -10.53 -8.33
C ALA A 176 12.11 -9.24 -9.14
N LYS A 177 13.10 -8.35 -9.24
CA LYS A 177 13.04 -7.08 -9.96
C LYS A 177 13.72 -7.13 -11.33
N SER A 178 14.13 -8.30 -11.85
CA SER A 178 14.84 -8.38 -13.14
C SER A 178 14.05 -7.76 -14.31
N HIS A 179 12.72 -7.82 -14.30
CA HIS A 179 11.87 -7.17 -15.30
C HIS A 179 11.99 -5.63 -15.29
N GLN A 180 12.36 -5.03 -14.16
CA GLN A 180 12.58 -3.58 -14.02
C GLN A 180 14.05 -3.19 -14.30
N LEU A 181 14.98 -4.12 -14.09
CA LEU A 181 16.41 -3.88 -14.28
C LEU A 181 16.84 -3.95 -15.74
N ILE A 182 16.03 -4.59 -16.59
CA ILE A 182 16.33 -4.75 -18.02
C ILE A 182 16.37 -3.39 -18.74
N ASP A 183 15.57 -2.43 -18.30
CA ASP A 183 15.54 -1.08 -18.88
C ASP A 183 16.76 -0.23 -18.47
N ASN A 184 17.55 -0.71 -17.51
CA ASN A 184 18.77 -0.07 -17.02
C ASN A 184 18.59 1.41 -16.63
N GLU A 185 17.44 1.73 -16.03
CA GLU A 185 17.14 3.09 -15.62
C GLU A 185 18.05 3.53 -14.46
N THR A 186 18.77 4.65 -14.65
CA THR A 186 19.69 5.21 -13.65
C THR A 186 19.25 6.61 -13.22
N SER A 187 19.38 6.90 -11.92
CA SER A 187 19.13 8.25 -11.37
C SER A 187 20.19 9.28 -11.77
N ASN A 188 21.22 8.89 -12.54
CA ASN A 188 22.39 9.73 -12.85
C ASN A 188 22.02 11.07 -13.51
N LYS A 189 20.98 11.11 -14.36
CA LYS A 189 20.50 12.38 -14.96
C LYS A 189 19.84 13.30 -13.94
N ALA A 190 19.04 12.74 -13.03
CA ALA A 190 18.44 13.47 -11.92
C ALA A 190 19.49 13.93 -10.90
N GLU A 191 20.48 13.09 -10.59
CA GLU A 191 21.62 13.42 -9.73
C GLU A 191 22.53 14.48 -10.37
N LEU A 192 22.79 14.41 -11.68
CA LEU A 192 23.52 15.43 -12.42
C LEU A 192 22.75 16.76 -12.42
N PHE A 193 21.44 16.74 -12.70
CA PHE A 193 20.59 17.93 -12.64
C PHE A 193 20.55 18.53 -11.22
N MET A 194 20.41 17.70 -10.19
CA MET A 194 20.43 18.13 -8.79
C MET A 194 21.82 18.57 -8.35
N SER A 195 22.90 18.01 -8.89
CA SER A 195 24.29 18.42 -8.66
C SER A 195 24.60 19.76 -9.35
N ILE A 196 24.07 19.97 -10.55
CA ILE A 196 24.07 21.25 -11.26
C ILE A 196 23.27 22.28 -10.45
N LEU A 197 22.03 21.97 -10.04
CA LEU A 197 21.23 22.83 -9.17
C LEU A 197 21.89 23.07 -7.81
N ALA A 198 22.60 22.10 -7.23
CA ALA A 198 23.35 22.23 -5.99
C ALA A 198 24.61 23.10 -6.17
N ARG A 199 25.29 23.00 -7.31
CA ARG A 199 26.33 23.95 -7.73
C ARG A 199 25.76 25.37 -7.92
N PHE A 200 24.49 25.47 -8.29
CA PHE A 200 23.73 26.72 -8.36
C PHE A 200 22.96 27.08 -7.07
N SER A 201 23.09 26.27 -5.99
CA SER A 201 22.38 26.47 -4.73
C SER A 201 23.35 26.69 -3.57
N LEU A 202 23.23 27.90 -3.01
CA LEU A 202 23.57 28.25 -1.63
C LEU A 202 25.06 28.56 -1.34
N ARG A 203 25.58 29.63 -1.96
CA ARG A 203 26.54 30.50 -1.25
C ARG A 203 25.77 31.67 -0.63
N PHE A 204 25.22 31.43 0.55
CA PHE A 204 24.45 32.39 1.34
C PHE A 204 25.24 33.67 1.70
N ASN A 205 26.57 33.64 1.57
CA ASN A 205 27.46 34.68 2.06
C ASN A 205 27.71 35.84 1.08
N GLU A 206 27.42 35.69 -0.21
CA GLU A 206 27.75 36.71 -1.23
C GLU A 206 26.54 37.53 -1.74
N GLY A 207 25.34 37.25 -1.23
CA GLY A 207 24.16 38.08 -1.48
C GLY A 207 23.66 38.07 -2.93
N THR A 208 22.73 38.99 -3.23
CA THR A 208 21.95 39.01 -4.47
C THR A 208 22.69 39.57 -5.68
N SER A 209 23.83 40.26 -5.49
CA SER A 209 24.67 40.81 -6.59
C SER A 209 25.25 39.72 -7.48
N TRP A 210 25.57 38.55 -6.92
CA TRP A 210 26.08 37.41 -7.66
C TRP A 210 25.07 36.85 -8.67
N HIS A 211 23.76 36.89 -8.37
CA HIS A 211 22.72 36.41 -9.29
C HIS A 211 22.67 37.24 -10.58
N ALA A 212 22.92 38.55 -10.50
CA ALA A 212 22.96 39.43 -11.67
C ALA A 212 24.20 39.18 -12.54
N VAL A 213 25.36 38.91 -11.92
CA VAL A 213 26.60 38.56 -12.64
C VAL A 213 26.48 37.19 -13.32
N ALA A 214 25.92 36.19 -12.63
CA ALA A 214 25.68 34.87 -13.19
C ALA A 214 24.63 34.90 -14.33
N TRP A 215 23.59 35.73 -14.19
CA TRP A 215 22.59 35.94 -15.24
C TRP A 215 23.20 36.65 -16.47
N ASN A 216 23.95 37.73 -16.27
CA ASN A 216 24.63 38.44 -17.37
C ASN A 216 25.66 37.56 -18.09
N ASN A 217 26.37 36.71 -17.36
CA ASN A 217 27.36 35.80 -17.94
C ASN A 217 26.73 34.66 -18.76
N TYR A 218 25.46 34.31 -18.51
CA TYR A 218 24.78 33.19 -19.18
C TYR A 218 23.78 33.64 -20.26
N MET A 219 23.05 34.73 -20.03
CA MET A 219 21.99 35.21 -20.91
C MET A 219 22.39 36.45 -21.74
N SER A 220 23.53 37.09 -21.42
CA SER A 220 24.03 38.32 -22.08
C SER A 220 22.98 39.42 -22.29
N SER A 221 21.96 39.47 -21.43
CA SER A 221 20.80 40.35 -21.54
C SER A 221 20.32 40.75 -20.16
N ASP A 222 19.71 41.94 -20.08
CA ASP A 222 19.26 42.50 -18.82
C ASP A 222 18.26 41.57 -18.10
N PRO A 223 18.33 41.49 -16.76
CA PRO A 223 17.46 40.62 -15.99
C PRO A 223 15.99 40.98 -16.19
N PRO A 224 15.07 39.98 -16.19
CA PRO A 224 13.64 40.19 -16.40
C PRO A 224 13.08 41.27 -15.46
N LYS A 225 12.11 42.05 -15.95
CA LYS A 225 11.49 43.17 -15.21
C LYS A 225 10.95 42.74 -13.83
N THR A 226 10.42 41.52 -13.74
CA THR A 226 10.01 40.86 -12.48
C THR A 226 11.16 40.70 -11.48
N LEU A 227 12.35 40.34 -11.95
CA LEU A 227 13.54 40.22 -11.11
C LEU A 227 14.04 41.61 -10.68
N GLN A 228 14.00 42.61 -11.57
CA GLN A 228 14.35 43.99 -11.23
C GLN A 228 13.42 44.57 -10.15
N THR A 229 12.11 44.37 -10.27
CA THR A 229 11.12 44.80 -9.25
C THR A 229 11.35 44.10 -7.91
N TYR A 230 11.68 42.80 -7.94
CA TYR A 230 12.02 42.05 -6.72
C TYR A 230 13.27 42.61 -6.04
N MET A 231 14.33 42.93 -6.81
CA MET A 231 15.57 43.51 -6.28
C MET A 231 15.32 44.89 -5.64
N GLN A 232 14.52 45.75 -6.27
CA GLN A 232 14.13 47.06 -5.72
C GLN A 232 13.34 46.91 -4.42
N THR A 233 12.43 45.93 -4.35
CA THR A 233 11.62 45.64 -3.16
C THR A 233 12.49 45.14 -1.99
N GLN A 234 13.52 44.34 -2.26
CA GLN A 234 14.45 43.86 -1.24
C GLN A 234 15.37 44.97 -0.71
N LYS A 235 15.79 45.90 -1.58
CA LYS A 235 16.58 47.07 -1.17
C LYS A 235 15.79 47.95 -0.19
N ALA A 236 14.54 48.28 -0.53
CA ALA A 236 13.63 49.02 0.35
C ALA A 236 13.38 48.33 1.70
N ARG A 237 13.27 46.99 1.72
CA ARG A 237 13.13 46.20 2.96
C ARG A 237 14.40 46.18 3.80
N THR A 238 15.57 46.21 3.17
CA THR A 238 16.87 46.21 3.85
C THR A 238 17.12 47.57 4.50
N ASP A 239 16.77 48.65 3.81
CA ASP A 239 16.85 50.01 4.36
C ASP A 239 15.88 50.19 5.54
N LYS A 240 14.69 49.58 5.47
CA LYS A 240 13.72 49.54 6.58
C LYS A 240 14.23 48.75 7.80
N ARG A 241 15.00 47.68 7.58
CA ARG A 241 15.59 46.83 8.64
C ARG A 241 16.81 47.46 9.33
N LYS A 242 17.51 48.39 8.67
CA LYS A 242 18.65 49.10 9.27
C LYS A 242 18.22 50.16 10.30
N GLY A 243 16.94 50.55 10.31
CA GLY A 243 16.39 51.52 11.26
C GLY A 243 15.99 50.95 12.64
N GLU A 244 15.86 49.62 12.77
CA GLU A 244 15.39 48.97 14.00
C GLU A 244 16.43 47.94 14.49
N GLN A 245 17.56 48.43 14.99
CA GLN A 245 18.47 47.62 15.82
C GLN A 245 18.34 48.05 17.27
N HIS A 246 18.00 47.09 18.14
CA HIS A 246 18.69 46.78 19.41
C HIS A 246 17.73 46.13 20.42
N LYS A 247 17.94 44.85 20.74
CA LYS A 247 18.44 44.39 22.04
C LYS A 247 18.50 42.86 22.09
N HIS A 248 19.71 42.33 22.27
CA HIS A 248 20.03 40.94 22.56
C HIS A 248 19.64 40.60 24.01
N VAL A 249 18.96 39.48 24.24
CA VAL A 249 18.99 38.77 25.54
C VAL A 249 19.10 37.26 25.31
N SER A 250 19.88 36.63 26.17
CA SER A 250 20.37 35.24 26.18
C SER A 250 19.27 34.17 26.31
N ARG A 251 19.45 33.06 25.59
CA ARG A 251 18.56 31.88 25.60
C ARG A 251 18.70 31.09 26.91
N LYS A 252 17.66 31.12 27.76
CA LYS A 252 17.36 30.01 28.68
C LYS A 252 16.52 28.95 27.95
N LYS A 253 16.87 27.66 28.13
CA LYS A 253 16.05 26.53 27.66
C LYS A 253 14.72 26.53 28.40
N VAL A 254 13.62 26.75 27.67
CA VAL A 254 12.24 26.61 28.15
C VAL A 254 11.60 25.41 27.45
N LYS A 255 10.83 24.62 28.21
CA LYS A 255 9.95 23.54 27.71
C LYS A 255 9.08 24.06 26.55
N PRO A 256 8.63 23.21 25.60
CA PRO A 256 7.82 23.70 24.49
C PRO A 256 6.53 24.32 25.02
N SER A 257 6.49 25.64 25.07
CA SER A 257 5.27 26.43 25.20
C SER A 257 4.60 26.45 23.83
N ASP A 258 3.27 26.43 23.84
CA ASP A 258 2.40 26.63 22.68
C ASP A 258 2.94 27.70 21.74
N ASN A 259 3.47 27.26 20.61
CA ASN A 259 4.08 28.15 19.62
C ASN A 259 2.96 28.76 18.77
N LYS A 260 2.44 29.91 19.22
CA LYS A 260 1.31 30.63 18.59
C LYS A 260 1.68 31.49 17.37
N ASP A 261 2.94 31.59 16.94
CA ASP A 261 3.33 32.62 15.96
C ASP A 261 4.05 32.12 14.69
N TYR A 262 3.61 31.00 14.10
CA TYR A 262 3.93 30.73 12.69
C TYR A 262 2.75 30.10 11.92
N ARG A 263 1.91 31.03 11.44
CA ARG A 263 0.84 30.96 10.43
C ARG A 263 -0.36 31.65 11.06
N PRO A 264 -0.90 32.76 10.51
CA PRO A 264 -2.32 33.03 10.78
C PRO A 264 -3.02 31.73 10.42
N ASN A 265 -3.86 31.20 11.32
CA ASN A 265 -4.70 30.03 11.08
C ASN A 265 -5.09 30.05 9.61
N ILE A 266 -4.42 29.23 8.77
CA ILE A 266 -5.03 28.85 7.51
C ILE A 266 -6.14 27.98 8.06
N ALA A 267 -7.29 28.60 8.34
CA ALA A 267 -8.51 27.90 8.65
C ALA A 267 -8.50 26.71 7.70
N GLU A 268 -8.47 25.51 8.28
CA GLU A 268 -8.47 24.25 7.54
C GLU A 268 -9.39 24.50 6.35
N VAL A 269 -8.86 24.55 5.11
CA VAL A 269 -9.69 24.98 3.96
C VAL A 269 -10.73 23.89 3.83
N THR A 270 -11.88 24.13 4.46
CA THR A 270 -12.98 23.22 4.53
C THR A 270 -13.65 23.34 3.18
N MET A 271 -13.67 22.23 2.47
CA MET A 271 -14.54 22.09 1.31
C MET A 271 -15.96 22.43 1.78
N PRO A 272 -16.64 23.40 1.15
CA PRO A 272 -18.04 23.67 1.43
C PRO A 272 -18.84 22.37 1.41
N ALA A 273 -19.85 22.24 2.27
CA ALA A 273 -20.62 21.01 2.39
C ALA A 273 -21.20 20.55 1.03
N CYS A 274 -21.71 21.50 0.23
CA CYS A 274 -22.22 21.21 -1.11
C CYS A 274 -21.16 20.66 -2.07
N ASP A 275 -19.92 21.15 -2.00
CA ASP A 275 -18.82 20.68 -2.85
C ASP A 275 -18.41 19.27 -2.42
N LEU A 276 -18.41 18.99 -1.12
CA LEU A 276 -18.12 17.66 -0.58
C LEU A 276 -19.20 16.65 -0.99
N ASP A 277 -20.46 17.02 -0.93
CA ASP A 277 -21.57 16.16 -1.34
C ASP A 277 -21.52 15.87 -2.85
N ASN A 278 -21.15 16.86 -3.67
CA ASN A 278 -20.91 16.67 -5.10
C ASN A 278 -19.76 15.70 -5.38
N GLU A 279 -18.62 15.83 -4.68
CA GLU A 279 -17.48 14.93 -4.83
C GLU A 279 -17.78 13.51 -4.31
N ILE A 280 -18.55 13.37 -3.22
CA ILE A 280 -19.04 12.06 -2.75
C ILE A 280 -19.88 11.40 -3.84
N THR A 281 -20.78 12.16 -4.47
CA THR A 281 -21.63 11.67 -5.56
C THR A 281 -20.79 11.18 -6.74
N LYS A 282 -19.78 11.96 -7.17
CA LYS A 282 -18.84 11.55 -8.23
C LYS A 282 -18.07 10.27 -7.88
N ILE A 283 -17.61 10.11 -6.64
CA ILE A 283 -16.94 8.87 -6.22
C ILE A 283 -17.90 7.69 -6.29
N MET A 284 -19.14 7.87 -5.83
CA MET A 284 -20.16 6.82 -5.90
C MET A 284 -20.47 6.40 -7.34
N GLU A 285 -20.63 7.37 -8.24
CA GLU A 285 -20.83 7.14 -9.68
C GLU A 285 -19.63 6.42 -10.31
N ARG A 286 -18.40 6.87 -10.02
CA ARG A 286 -17.17 6.23 -10.51
C ARG A 286 -17.02 4.79 -10.01
N LEU A 287 -17.46 4.52 -8.80
CA LEU A 287 -17.40 3.18 -8.20
C LEU A 287 -18.50 2.26 -8.71
N GLN A 288 -19.54 2.79 -9.35
CA GLN A 288 -20.67 2.03 -9.86
C GLN A 288 -20.27 1.15 -11.05
N ILE A 289 -20.81 -0.06 -11.10
CA ILE A 289 -20.60 -0.98 -12.23
C ILE A 289 -21.87 -1.01 -13.08
N ALA A 290 -21.70 -0.86 -14.39
CA ALA A 290 -22.82 -0.74 -15.33
C ALA A 290 -23.48 -2.07 -15.68
N SER A 291 -22.78 -3.21 -15.57
CA SER A 291 -23.33 -4.51 -15.96
C SER A 291 -22.69 -5.69 -15.23
N LYS A 292 -23.39 -6.84 -15.23
CA LYS A 292 -22.87 -8.11 -14.70
C LYS A 292 -21.58 -8.53 -15.41
N GLN A 293 -21.44 -8.26 -16.70
CA GLN A 293 -20.24 -8.60 -17.46
C GLN A 293 -19.01 -7.85 -16.96
N ILE A 294 -19.13 -6.55 -16.68
CA ILE A 294 -18.04 -5.73 -16.12
C ILE A 294 -17.70 -6.21 -14.70
N GLN A 295 -18.70 -6.60 -13.90
CA GLN A 295 -18.46 -7.18 -12.58
C GLN A 295 -17.62 -8.47 -12.67
N LEU A 296 -17.92 -9.35 -13.63
CA LEU A 296 -17.19 -10.61 -13.84
C LEU A 296 -15.77 -10.37 -14.36
N ASP A 297 -15.58 -9.42 -15.28
CA ASP A 297 -14.24 -9.01 -15.75
C ASP A 297 -13.39 -8.48 -14.59
N LEU A 298 -13.97 -7.62 -13.74
CA LEU A 298 -13.30 -7.12 -12.55
C LEU A 298 -12.93 -8.25 -11.58
N GLU A 299 -13.84 -9.19 -11.34
CA GLU A 299 -13.60 -10.38 -10.50
C GLU A 299 -12.40 -11.17 -11.03
N GLN A 300 -12.39 -11.50 -12.32
CA GLN A 300 -11.31 -12.25 -12.96
C GLN A 300 -9.96 -11.52 -12.83
N LYS A 301 -9.93 -10.22 -13.13
CA LYS A 301 -8.74 -9.37 -13.03
C LYS A 301 -8.25 -9.17 -11.59
N THR A 302 -9.06 -9.51 -10.59
CA THR A 302 -8.74 -9.35 -9.16
C THR A 302 -8.58 -10.68 -8.42
N ARG A 303 -8.56 -11.82 -9.13
CA ARG A 303 -8.21 -13.13 -8.55
C ARG A 303 -6.79 -13.13 -7.97
N GLY A 304 -6.55 -13.97 -6.96
CA GLY A 304 -5.32 -13.96 -6.16
C GLY A 304 -5.37 -13.06 -4.92
N GLN A 305 -6.46 -12.32 -4.72
CA GLN A 305 -6.71 -11.51 -3.51
C GLN A 305 -5.51 -10.64 -3.13
N TYR A 306 -4.88 -10.87 -1.97
CA TYR A 306 -3.75 -10.05 -1.48
C TYR A 306 -2.48 -10.17 -2.31
N SER A 307 -2.31 -11.21 -3.14
CA SER A 307 -1.18 -11.28 -4.08
C SER A 307 -1.42 -10.47 -5.35
N ASN A 308 -2.64 -9.94 -5.55
CA ASN A 308 -3.02 -9.14 -6.71
C ASN A 308 -3.10 -7.64 -6.33
N PRO A 309 -2.21 -6.78 -6.85
CA PRO A 309 -2.23 -5.34 -6.54
C PRO A 309 -3.53 -4.64 -6.93
N ARG A 310 -4.19 -5.08 -8.03
CA ARG A 310 -5.47 -4.53 -8.48
C ARG A 310 -6.58 -4.80 -7.47
N TYR A 311 -6.63 -6.02 -6.90
CA TYR A 311 -7.56 -6.35 -5.83
C TYR A 311 -7.40 -5.41 -4.63
N VAL A 312 -6.16 -5.14 -4.22
CA VAL A 312 -5.88 -4.23 -3.09
C VAL A 312 -6.35 -2.80 -3.40
N THR A 313 -6.08 -2.29 -4.60
CA THR A 313 -6.48 -0.95 -5.03
C THR A 313 -8.00 -0.79 -5.12
N GLU A 314 -8.70 -1.76 -5.70
CA GLU A 314 -10.16 -1.75 -5.79
C GLU A 314 -10.81 -1.81 -4.39
N LYS A 315 -10.28 -2.66 -3.51
CA LYS A 315 -10.75 -2.82 -2.13
C LYS A 315 -10.58 -1.55 -1.29
N MET A 316 -9.56 -0.73 -1.55
CA MET A 316 -9.31 0.51 -0.80
C MET A 316 -10.42 1.55 -0.93
N HIS A 317 -11.20 1.50 -2.02
CA HIS A 317 -12.26 2.47 -2.29
C HIS A 317 -13.66 1.94 -1.92
N ARG A 318 -13.77 0.71 -1.43
CA ARG A 318 -15.04 0.01 -1.21
C ARG A 318 -15.17 -0.51 0.21
N LEU A 319 -16.40 -0.51 0.73
CA LEU A 319 -16.73 -1.23 1.95
C LEU A 319 -16.89 -2.72 1.63
N THR A 320 -16.01 -3.56 2.17
CA THR A 320 -16.01 -5.00 1.88
C THR A 320 -16.72 -5.85 2.94
N ALA A 321 -17.24 -7.01 2.52
CA ALA A 321 -18.05 -7.91 3.34
C ALA A 321 -17.42 -8.27 4.70
N SER A 322 -16.10 -8.43 4.77
CA SER A 322 -15.38 -8.71 6.02
C SER A 322 -15.55 -7.62 7.09
N ASN A 323 -15.95 -6.41 6.71
CA ASN A 323 -16.22 -5.29 7.61
C ASN A 323 -17.72 -5.09 7.92
N PHE A 324 -18.63 -5.79 7.24
CA PHE A 324 -20.07 -5.55 7.38
C PHE A 324 -20.57 -5.80 8.80
N GLY A 325 -20.13 -6.88 9.45
CA GLY A 325 -20.51 -7.17 10.83
C GLY A 325 -20.17 -6.04 11.80
N ALA A 326 -18.96 -5.47 11.66
CA ALA A 326 -18.52 -4.36 12.49
C ALA A 326 -19.34 -3.08 12.27
N VAL A 327 -19.81 -2.85 11.04
CA VAL A 327 -20.69 -1.70 10.71
C VAL A 327 -22.10 -1.93 11.25
N ILE A 328 -22.71 -3.07 10.92
CA ILE A 328 -24.11 -3.40 11.23
C ILE A 328 -24.35 -3.46 12.75
N ARG A 329 -23.38 -4.02 13.49
CA ARG A 329 -23.43 -4.17 14.95
C ARG A 329 -22.92 -2.95 15.70
N ARG A 330 -22.40 -1.92 15.01
CA ARG A 330 -21.92 -0.70 15.66
C ARG A 330 -23.06 -0.10 16.48
N ARG A 331 -22.80 0.20 17.75
CA ARG A 331 -23.79 0.88 18.59
C ARG A 331 -24.00 2.30 18.03
N PRO A 332 -25.24 2.83 18.05
CA PRO A 332 -25.50 4.19 17.56
C PRO A 332 -24.65 5.27 18.24
N SER A 333 -24.28 5.08 19.51
CA SER A 333 -23.45 6.01 20.28
C SER A 333 -21.93 5.83 20.07
N THR A 334 -21.49 4.87 19.26
CA THR A 334 -20.05 4.59 19.09
C THR A 334 -19.53 5.34 17.88
N SER A 335 -18.45 6.12 18.08
CA SER A 335 -17.78 6.86 17.01
C SER A 335 -17.36 5.96 15.85
N CYS A 336 -17.46 6.51 14.63
CA CYS A 336 -17.08 5.83 13.41
C CYS A 336 -15.57 5.87 13.14
N ASP A 337 -14.83 6.80 13.75
CA ASP A 337 -13.43 7.13 13.43
C ASP A 337 -12.50 5.91 13.45
N ALA A 338 -12.48 5.12 14.52
CA ALA A 338 -11.62 3.93 14.61
C ALA A 338 -11.95 2.88 13.54
N LEU A 339 -13.23 2.71 13.21
CA LEU A 339 -13.69 1.77 12.20
C LEU A 339 -13.33 2.25 10.79
N VAL A 340 -13.53 3.54 10.50
CA VAL A 340 -13.16 4.15 9.21
C VAL A 340 -11.64 4.09 9.01
N ARG A 341 -10.86 4.41 10.05
CA ARG A 341 -9.38 4.28 10.01
C ARG A 341 -8.92 2.86 9.72
N ARG A 342 -9.64 1.84 10.22
CA ARG A 342 -9.38 0.43 9.93
C ARG A 342 -9.77 0.05 8.50
N ILE A 343 -10.93 0.51 8.02
CA ILE A 343 -11.44 0.19 6.67
C ILE A 343 -10.56 0.81 5.59
N LEU A 344 -10.23 2.10 5.72
CA LEU A 344 -9.32 2.79 4.81
C LEU A 344 -7.86 2.39 5.04
N GLY A 345 -7.60 1.72 6.17
CA GLY A 345 -6.36 1.16 6.69
C GLY A 345 -5.52 0.31 5.73
N ARG A 346 -4.27 0.71 5.44
CA ARG A 346 -3.23 -0.27 5.08
C ARG A 346 -2.59 -0.75 6.37
N THR A 347 -3.09 -1.84 6.92
CA THR A 347 -2.44 -2.51 8.07
C THR A 347 -1.87 -3.82 7.59
N TYR A 348 -0.56 -3.84 7.32
CA TYR A 348 0.19 -5.09 7.24
C TYR A 348 0.39 -5.57 8.67
N PHE A 349 -0.49 -6.44 9.12
CA PHE A 349 -0.41 -7.08 10.42
C PHE A 349 -0.24 -8.57 10.20
N THR A 350 0.88 -9.12 10.64
CA THR A 350 1.13 -10.55 10.68
C THR A 350 0.81 -11.06 12.08
N SER A 351 0.08 -12.17 12.16
CA SER A 351 -0.15 -12.87 13.43
C SER A 351 -0.12 -14.37 13.21
N PRO A 352 0.14 -15.17 14.26
CA PRO A 352 0.10 -16.64 14.14
C PRO A 352 -1.22 -17.16 13.58
N ALA A 353 -2.34 -16.49 13.87
CA ALA A 353 -3.65 -16.85 13.32
C ALA A 353 -3.75 -16.57 11.81
N ILE A 354 -3.19 -15.46 11.32
CA ILE A 354 -3.15 -15.12 9.89
C ILE A 354 -2.23 -16.08 9.13
N GLU A 355 -1.03 -16.36 9.66
CA GLU A 355 -0.10 -17.33 9.06
C GLU A 355 -0.66 -18.76 9.06
N TYR A 356 -1.42 -19.12 10.10
CA TYR A 356 -2.12 -20.39 10.13
C TYR A 356 -3.24 -20.45 9.09
N TRP A 357 -4.00 -19.37 8.92
CA TRP A 357 -5.03 -19.30 7.87
C TRP A 357 -4.42 -19.39 6.47
N LEU A 358 -3.40 -18.57 6.15
CA LEU A 358 -2.73 -18.56 4.85
C LEU A 358 -2.18 -19.93 4.43
N ARG A 359 -1.72 -20.74 5.38
CA ARG A 359 -1.19 -22.10 5.11
C ARG A 359 -2.28 -23.15 4.90
N ASN A 360 -3.44 -22.97 5.52
CA ASN A 360 -4.44 -24.04 5.64
C ASN A 360 -5.75 -23.76 4.91
N GLU A 361 -5.97 -22.55 4.38
CA GLU A 361 -7.17 -22.23 3.61
C GLU A 361 -7.34 -23.15 2.40
N SER A 362 -6.29 -23.30 1.58
CA SER A 362 -6.29 -24.19 0.41
C SER A 362 -6.49 -25.66 0.81
N VAL A 363 -5.87 -26.09 1.91
CA VAL A 363 -6.01 -27.44 2.47
C VAL A 363 -7.46 -27.70 2.89
N ALA A 364 -8.11 -26.74 3.55
CA ALA A 364 -9.50 -26.85 3.97
C ALA A 364 -10.46 -26.91 2.76
N LEU A 365 -10.21 -26.13 1.71
CA LEU A 365 -10.99 -26.19 0.45
C LEU A 365 -10.79 -27.51 -0.29
N GLN A 366 -9.57 -28.04 -0.30
CA GLN A 366 -9.28 -29.35 -0.88
C GLN A 366 -10.04 -30.45 -0.14
N LYS A 367 -9.95 -30.48 1.20
CA LYS A 367 -10.70 -31.44 2.03
C LYS A 367 -12.21 -31.32 1.85
N PHE A 368 -12.72 -30.10 1.71
CA PHE A 368 -14.13 -29.87 1.39
C PHE A 368 -14.50 -30.48 0.03
N THR A 369 -13.67 -30.28 -0.99
CA THR A 369 -13.86 -30.84 -2.34
C THR A 369 -13.87 -32.37 -2.30
N GLU A 370 -12.91 -32.98 -1.61
CA GLU A 370 -12.82 -34.43 -1.43
C GLU A 370 -14.04 -35.00 -0.68
N LYS A 371 -14.48 -34.34 0.40
CA LYS A 371 -15.61 -34.80 1.23
C LYS A 371 -16.97 -34.65 0.55
N THR A 372 -17.14 -33.63 -0.29
CA THR A 372 -18.46 -33.28 -0.87
C THR A 372 -18.58 -33.57 -2.36
N GLY A 373 -17.46 -33.82 -3.06
CA GLY A 373 -17.41 -33.93 -4.51
C GLY A 373 -17.66 -32.61 -5.25
N LYS A 374 -17.79 -31.48 -4.55
CA LYS A 374 -18.08 -30.17 -5.16
C LYS A 374 -16.79 -29.47 -5.58
N ILE A 375 -16.69 -29.10 -6.86
CA ILE A 375 -15.54 -28.36 -7.40
C ILE A 375 -15.61 -26.91 -6.93
N VAL A 376 -14.54 -26.42 -6.30
CA VAL A 376 -14.42 -25.04 -5.83
C VAL A 376 -13.49 -24.26 -6.75
N ASN A 377 -13.98 -23.16 -7.30
CA ASN A 377 -13.22 -22.23 -8.14
C ASN A 377 -12.77 -21.01 -7.31
N GLN A 378 -11.60 -20.47 -7.66
CA GLN A 378 -11.11 -19.23 -7.06
C GLN A 378 -12.01 -18.04 -7.41
N CYS A 379 -12.09 -17.08 -6.49
CA CYS A 379 -12.85 -15.85 -6.64
C CYS A 379 -11.98 -14.62 -6.34
N GLY A 380 -12.08 -13.61 -7.19
CA GLY A 380 -11.60 -12.25 -6.95
C GLY A 380 -12.64 -11.39 -6.25
N LEU A 381 -12.58 -10.08 -6.49
CA LEU A 381 -13.51 -9.12 -5.92
C LEU A 381 -14.77 -9.00 -6.78
N LEU A 382 -15.91 -9.36 -6.20
CA LEU A 382 -17.24 -9.06 -6.74
C LEU A 382 -17.76 -7.77 -6.12
N VAL A 383 -18.28 -6.88 -6.96
CA VAL A 383 -18.79 -5.56 -6.55
C VAL A 383 -20.30 -5.51 -6.72
N ASP A 384 -21.04 -4.97 -5.74
CA ASP A 384 -22.50 -4.93 -5.82
C ASP A 384 -22.99 -4.14 -7.04
N LEU A 385 -24.00 -4.68 -7.74
CA LEU A 385 -24.49 -4.11 -8.99
C LEU A 385 -25.36 -2.87 -8.78
N GLU A 386 -25.96 -2.68 -7.61
CA GLU A 386 -26.78 -1.50 -7.29
C GLU A 386 -25.97 -0.47 -6.51
N HIS A 387 -24.99 -0.93 -5.72
CA HIS A 387 -24.21 -0.12 -4.80
C HIS A 387 -22.72 -0.39 -5.00
N GLY A 388 -22.12 0.12 -6.09
CA GLY A 388 -20.75 -0.25 -6.47
C GLY A 388 -19.68 -0.03 -5.38
N PHE A 389 -19.93 0.84 -4.40
CA PHE A 389 -19.06 0.99 -3.24
C PHE A 389 -19.07 -0.19 -2.24
N LEU A 390 -19.91 -1.21 -2.43
CA LEU A 390 -19.92 -2.46 -1.66
C LEU A 390 -19.23 -3.58 -2.44
N GLY A 391 -18.44 -4.40 -1.75
CA GLY A 391 -17.75 -5.52 -2.38
C GLY A 391 -17.63 -6.77 -1.51
N ALA A 392 -17.48 -7.93 -2.14
CA ALA A 392 -17.30 -9.22 -1.51
C ALA A 392 -16.26 -10.06 -2.25
N SER A 393 -15.53 -10.88 -1.51
CA SER A 393 -14.60 -11.87 -2.03
C SER A 393 -14.83 -13.13 -1.20
N PRO A 394 -15.71 -14.04 -1.63
CA PRO A 394 -15.78 -15.39 -1.07
C PRO A 394 -14.44 -16.11 -1.21
N ASP A 395 -14.16 -17.07 -0.34
CA ASP A 395 -12.95 -17.91 -0.43
C ASP A 395 -13.05 -18.91 -1.58
N GLY A 396 -14.27 -19.22 -2.05
CA GLY A 396 -14.48 -20.00 -3.27
C GLY A 396 -15.90 -19.90 -3.83
N ILE A 397 -16.03 -20.16 -5.13
CA ILE A 397 -17.30 -20.27 -5.84
C ILE A 397 -17.46 -21.69 -6.35
N ILE A 398 -18.56 -22.34 -6.00
CA ILE A 398 -18.88 -23.68 -6.51
C ILE A 398 -19.66 -23.56 -7.81
N ASN A 399 -20.74 -22.78 -7.78
CA ASN A 399 -21.62 -22.50 -8.92
C ASN A 399 -22.36 -21.17 -8.68
N ALA A 400 -23.29 -20.81 -9.56
CA ALA A 400 -24.06 -19.56 -9.45
C ALA A 400 -24.89 -19.43 -8.15
N ASN A 401 -25.19 -20.56 -7.49
CA ASN A 401 -26.07 -20.64 -6.32
C ASN A 401 -25.32 -20.86 -5.00
N GLU A 402 -24.07 -21.33 -5.06
CA GLU A 402 -23.29 -21.79 -3.91
C GLU A 402 -21.86 -21.23 -3.87
N ILE A 403 -21.49 -20.70 -2.71
CA ILE A 403 -20.15 -20.19 -2.40
C ILE A 403 -19.56 -20.87 -1.16
N CYS A 404 -18.28 -20.62 -0.88
CA CYS A 404 -17.55 -21.11 0.29
C CYS A 404 -16.94 -19.95 1.07
N GLU A 405 -16.92 -20.10 2.40
CA GLU A 405 -16.19 -19.23 3.32
C GLU A 405 -15.46 -20.11 4.35
N VAL A 406 -14.14 -20.00 4.41
CA VAL A 406 -13.25 -20.84 5.21
C VAL A 406 -12.67 -20.05 6.38
N LYS A 407 -12.80 -20.59 7.58
CA LYS A 407 -12.17 -20.06 8.79
C LYS A 407 -11.28 -21.11 9.45
N CYS A 408 -9.99 -20.80 9.53
CA CYS A 408 -8.97 -21.63 10.18
C CYS A 408 -8.76 -21.15 11.62
N LEU A 409 -9.20 -21.92 12.62
CA LEU A 409 -9.15 -21.52 14.02
C LEU A 409 -7.85 -21.98 14.70
N HIS A 410 -6.80 -21.19 14.55
CA HIS A 410 -5.47 -21.47 15.10
C HIS A 410 -5.47 -21.81 16.60
N THR A 411 -6.28 -21.14 17.41
CA THR A 411 -6.35 -21.41 18.86
C THR A 411 -6.87 -22.81 19.17
N VAL A 412 -7.82 -23.32 18.40
CA VAL A 412 -8.37 -24.67 18.60
C VAL A 412 -7.34 -25.71 18.20
N ALA A 413 -6.72 -25.53 17.03
CA ALA A 413 -5.65 -26.40 16.53
C ALA A 413 -4.45 -26.46 17.49
N LYS A 414 -4.03 -25.31 18.03
CA LYS A 414 -2.90 -25.23 18.98
C LYS A 414 -3.17 -25.96 20.29
N LEU A 415 -4.42 -25.95 20.75
CA LEU A 415 -4.81 -26.59 22.01
C LEU A 415 -5.19 -28.07 21.84
N ASP A 416 -5.15 -28.57 20.61
CA ASP A 416 -5.53 -29.94 20.24
C ASP A 416 -6.91 -30.34 20.79
N LEU A 417 -7.85 -29.40 20.74
CA LEU A 417 -9.23 -29.60 21.18
C LEU A 417 -10.10 -30.02 20.02
N THR A 418 -11.11 -30.85 20.29
CA THR A 418 -12.21 -31.02 19.34
C THR A 418 -13.03 -29.74 19.25
N LEU A 419 -13.72 -29.53 18.13
CA LEU A 419 -14.55 -28.33 17.93
C LEU A 419 -15.63 -28.22 19.02
N GLU A 420 -16.25 -29.32 19.40
CA GLU A 420 -17.24 -29.38 20.47
C GLU A 420 -16.69 -28.95 21.83
N GLN A 421 -15.50 -29.45 22.20
CA GLN A 421 -14.83 -29.05 23.44
C GLN A 421 -14.52 -27.55 23.41
N ALA A 422 -13.99 -27.05 22.30
CA ALA A 422 -13.64 -25.65 22.15
C ALA A 422 -14.86 -24.71 22.23
N VAL A 423 -16.01 -25.11 21.69
CA VAL A 423 -17.27 -24.37 21.81
C VAL A 423 -17.80 -24.41 23.25
N LYS A 424 -17.81 -25.58 23.92
CA LYS A 424 -18.22 -25.72 25.34
C LYS A 424 -17.37 -24.86 26.27
N MET A 425 -16.06 -24.81 26.02
CA MET A 425 -15.10 -23.98 26.75
C MET A 425 -15.14 -22.48 26.36
N LYS A 426 -16.06 -22.08 25.46
CA LYS A 426 -16.19 -20.71 24.95
C LYS A 426 -14.91 -20.15 24.32
N LYS A 427 -14.06 -21.03 23.76
CA LYS A 427 -12.84 -20.64 23.02
C LYS A 427 -13.13 -20.26 21.57
N VAL A 428 -14.32 -20.59 21.06
CA VAL A 428 -14.77 -20.28 19.69
C VAL A 428 -16.00 -19.37 19.74
N ALA A 429 -15.84 -18.09 19.44
CA ALA A 429 -16.93 -17.10 19.51
C ALA A 429 -17.86 -17.12 18.29
N CYS A 430 -17.40 -17.65 17.15
CA CYS A 430 -18.15 -17.69 15.89
C CYS A 430 -19.15 -18.85 15.80
N LEU A 431 -19.12 -19.79 16.74
CA LEU A 431 -20.03 -20.93 16.80
C LEU A 431 -20.79 -20.92 18.13
N LYS A 432 -21.97 -21.54 18.15
CA LYS A 432 -22.83 -21.73 19.32
C LYS A 432 -23.26 -23.19 19.41
N LEU A 433 -23.32 -23.69 20.64
CA LEU A 433 -23.95 -24.97 20.96
C LEU A 433 -25.41 -24.72 21.30
N ALA A 434 -26.32 -25.35 20.57
CA ALA A 434 -27.74 -25.35 20.85
C ALA A 434 -28.08 -26.36 21.98
N LYS A 435 -29.32 -26.31 22.48
CA LYS A 435 -29.77 -27.17 23.59
C LYS A 435 -29.78 -28.65 23.21
N ASP A 436 -29.96 -28.96 21.94
CA ASP A 436 -29.92 -30.30 21.34
C ASP A 436 -28.49 -30.78 21.03
N MET A 437 -27.47 -30.09 21.55
CA MET A 437 -26.05 -30.35 21.31
C MET A 437 -25.59 -30.08 19.87
N SER A 438 -26.43 -29.51 18.99
CA SER A 438 -26.01 -29.14 17.65
C SER A 438 -25.14 -27.88 17.65
N ILE A 439 -24.07 -27.88 16.85
CA ILE A 439 -23.22 -26.71 16.65
C ILE A 439 -23.71 -25.92 15.44
N SER A 440 -23.87 -24.61 15.59
CA SER A 440 -24.23 -23.71 14.49
C SER A 440 -23.49 -22.37 14.57
N ILE A 441 -23.39 -21.68 13.44
CA ILE A 441 -22.82 -20.34 13.37
C ILE A 441 -23.57 -19.38 14.28
N ASN A 442 -22.80 -18.60 15.04
CA ASN A 442 -23.32 -17.53 15.84
C ASN A 442 -23.82 -16.39 14.94
N LYS A 443 -25.14 -16.27 14.77
CA LYS A 443 -25.78 -15.21 13.97
C LYS A 443 -25.48 -13.78 14.44
N GLN A 444 -24.93 -13.62 15.65
CA GLN A 444 -24.48 -12.32 16.17
C GLN A 444 -22.97 -12.07 15.98
N HIS A 445 -22.23 -13.00 15.36
CA HIS A 445 -20.81 -12.86 15.08
C HIS A 445 -20.55 -12.20 13.72
N ASP A 446 -19.41 -11.51 13.58
CA ASP A 446 -19.06 -10.76 12.36
C ASP A 446 -19.04 -11.62 11.10
N TYR A 447 -18.58 -12.87 11.21
CA TYR A 447 -18.57 -13.84 10.10
C TYR A 447 -19.96 -14.12 9.52
N TYR A 448 -21.02 -14.12 10.34
CA TYR A 448 -22.37 -14.31 9.80
C TYR A 448 -22.76 -13.14 8.89
N TYR A 449 -22.50 -11.90 9.31
CA TYR A 449 -22.77 -10.72 8.48
C TYR A 449 -21.88 -10.65 7.25
N GLN A 450 -20.63 -11.11 7.34
CA GLN A 450 -19.74 -11.24 6.19
C GLN A 450 -20.35 -12.20 5.15
N ILE A 451 -20.76 -13.40 5.58
CA ILE A 451 -21.38 -14.41 4.71
C ILE A 451 -22.66 -13.87 4.08
N GLN A 452 -23.52 -13.22 4.86
CA GLN A 452 -24.75 -12.61 4.32
C GLN A 452 -24.47 -11.54 3.27
N GLY A 453 -23.41 -10.74 3.47
CA GLY A 453 -22.93 -9.80 2.46
C GLY A 453 -22.39 -10.46 1.19
N GLN A 454 -21.61 -11.51 1.34
CA GLN A 454 -21.11 -12.29 0.20
C GLN A 454 -22.25 -12.91 -0.61
N LEU A 455 -23.24 -13.52 0.05
CA LEU A 455 -24.44 -14.07 -0.58
C LEU A 455 -25.25 -12.99 -1.31
N ALA A 456 -25.38 -11.81 -0.70
CA ALA A 456 -26.10 -10.70 -1.32
C ALA A 456 -25.44 -10.20 -2.60
N ILE A 457 -24.12 -9.97 -2.56
CA ILE A 457 -23.35 -9.37 -3.66
C ILE A 457 -23.09 -10.37 -4.79
N THR A 458 -22.83 -11.63 -4.46
CA THR A 458 -22.62 -12.69 -5.46
C THR A 458 -23.91 -13.07 -6.18
N GLY A 459 -25.05 -12.96 -5.49
CA GLY A 459 -26.33 -13.50 -5.92
C GLY A 459 -26.60 -14.94 -5.46
N ALA A 460 -25.62 -15.60 -4.82
CA ALA A 460 -25.76 -16.97 -4.34
C ALA A 460 -26.81 -17.09 -3.22
N HIS A 461 -27.44 -18.27 -3.12
CA HIS A 461 -28.44 -18.54 -2.09
C HIS A 461 -27.85 -19.24 -0.86
N VAL A 462 -26.75 -19.96 -1.02
CA VAL A 462 -26.13 -20.75 0.05
C VAL A 462 -24.62 -20.53 0.11
N CYS A 463 -24.10 -20.38 1.33
CA CYS A 463 -22.67 -20.41 1.60
C CYS A 463 -22.35 -21.66 2.43
N ASN A 464 -21.39 -22.44 1.96
CA ASN A 464 -20.79 -23.52 2.74
C ASN A 464 -19.76 -22.88 3.68
N PHE A 465 -20.18 -22.66 4.94
CA PHE A 465 -19.32 -22.15 6.00
C PHE A 465 -18.46 -23.29 6.53
N ILE A 466 -17.16 -23.19 6.30
CA ILE A 466 -16.18 -24.24 6.55
C ILE A 466 -15.28 -23.80 7.70
N VAL A 467 -15.17 -24.63 8.74
CA VAL A 467 -14.29 -24.38 9.88
C VAL A 467 -13.24 -25.48 9.94
N TYR A 468 -11.98 -25.07 9.84
CA TYR A 468 -10.82 -25.95 9.92
C TYR A 468 -10.06 -25.70 11.22
N THR A 469 -9.82 -26.76 12.00
CA THR A 469 -9.18 -26.71 13.32
C THR A 469 -7.98 -27.65 13.45
N GLY A 470 -7.31 -27.95 12.34
CA GLY A 470 -6.14 -28.81 12.27
C GLY A 470 -6.43 -30.20 11.71
N GLU A 471 -5.36 -30.91 11.34
CA GLU A 471 -5.42 -32.22 10.68
C GLU A 471 -6.07 -33.32 11.53
N ALA A 472 -5.90 -33.25 12.86
CA ALA A 472 -6.48 -34.22 13.79
C ALA A 472 -8.01 -34.10 13.93
N ASN A 473 -8.60 -33.01 13.45
CA ASN A 473 -10.03 -32.74 13.57
C ASN A 473 -10.74 -32.87 12.22
N GLU A 474 -11.98 -33.36 12.24
CA GLU A 474 -12.83 -33.32 11.07
C GLU A 474 -13.19 -31.88 10.67
N LEU A 475 -13.36 -31.67 9.36
CA LEU A 475 -13.84 -30.41 8.82
C LEU A 475 -15.31 -30.20 9.21
N TYR A 476 -15.58 -29.10 9.92
CA TYR A 476 -16.95 -28.67 10.19
C TYR A 476 -17.48 -27.87 9.00
N ILE A 477 -18.64 -28.26 8.51
CA ILE A 477 -19.30 -27.63 7.36
C ILE A 477 -20.74 -27.32 7.76
N GLN A 478 -21.15 -26.07 7.61
CA GLN A 478 -22.53 -25.66 7.77
C GLN A 478 -23.01 -24.87 6.55
N GLN A 479 -24.16 -25.25 6.01
CA GLN A 479 -24.82 -24.45 4.98
C GLN A 479 -25.56 -23.27 5.61
N VAL A 480 -25.14 -22.06 5.26
CA VAL A 480 -25.76 -20.80 5.67
C VAL A 480 -26.56 -20.26 4.49
N LYS A 481 -27.88 -20.15 4.66
CA LYS A 481 -28.78 -19.61 3.63
C LYS A 481 -28.81 -18.09 3.67
N ARG A 482 -29.03 -17.47 2.51
CA ARG A 482 -29.21 -16.03 2.34
C ARG A 482 -30.46 -15.56 3.09
N ASP A 483 -30.30 -14.51 3.88
CA ASP A 483 -31.36 -13.83 4.61
C ASP A 483 -31.72 -12.54 3.87
N TYR A 484 -32.52 -12.69 2.81
CA TYR A 484 -32.84 -11.60 1.89
C TYR A 484 -33.60 -10.45 2.58
N GLU A 485 -34.60 -10.80 3.39
CA GLU A 485 -35.42 -9.83 4.10
C GLU A 485 -34.58 -9.00 5.07
N GLN A 486 -33.76 -9.65 5.91
CA GLN A 486 -32.93 -8.94 6.86
C GLN A 486 -31.83 -8.11 6.18
N TRP A 487 -31.27 -8.64 5.08
CA TRP A 487 -30.30 -7.91 4.27
C TRP A 487 -30.90 -6.61 3.72
N LYS A 488 -32.03 -6.71 3.02
CA LYS A 488 -32.66 -5.57 2.35
C LYS A 488 -33.23 -4.54 3.33
N SER A 489 -33.91 -4.99 4.38
CA SER A 489 -34.63 -4.12 5.31
C SER A 489 -33.75 -3.46 6.38
N VAL A 490 -32.67 -4.11 6.80
CA VAL A 490 -31.88 -3.64 7.96
C VAL A 490 -30.40 -3.46 7.65
N TRP A 491 -29.76 -4.42 7.00
CA TRP A 491 -28.29 -4.41 6.88
C TRP A 491 -27.80 -3.50 5.76
N LEU A 492 -28.37 -3.62 4.57
CA LEU A 492 -28.01 -2.82 3.41
C LEU A 492 -28.18 -1.30 3.69
N PRO A 493 -29.31 -0.81 4.24
CA PRO A 493 -29.45 0.61 4.58
C PRO A 493 -28.35 1.10 5.53
N LYS A 494 -28.00 0.32 6.56
CA LYS A 494 -26.92 0.67 7.49
C LYS A 494 -25.55 0.76 6.80
N LEU A 495 -25.26 -0.16 5.88
CA LEU A 495 -24.00 -0.17 5.11
C LEU A 495 -23.93 1.04 4.17
N VAL A 496 -25.02 1.36 3.48
CA VAL A 496 -25.12 2.51 2.57
C VAL A 496 -24.95 3.82 3.35
N THR A 497 -25.71 4.03 4.42
CA THR A 497 -25.59 5.22 5.28
C THR A 497 -24.18 5.36 5.83
N PHE A 498 -23.60 4.26 6.35
CA PHE A 498 -22.24 4.30 6.88
C PHE A 498 -21.19 4.64 5.81
N PHE A 499 -21.32 4.09 4.60
CA PHE A 499 -20.39 4.44 3.53
C PHE A 499 -20.51 5.92 3.17
N LYS A 500 -21.73 6.41 2.90
CA LYS A 500 -21.99 7.80 2.49
C LYS A 500 -21.55 8.82 3.54
N GLU A 501 -21.87 8.58 4.82
CA GLU A 501 -21.68 9.57 5.88
C GLU A 501 -20.34 9.45 6.60
N CYS A 502 -19.70 8.27 6.59
CA CYS A 502 -18.46 8.05 7.37
C CYS A 502 -17.26 7.69 6.49
N VAL A 503 -17.42 6.92 5.42
CA VAL A 503 -16.28 6.42 4.62
C VAL A 503 -15.97 7.35 3.43
N ALA A 504 -16.98 7.67 2.61
CA ALA A 504 -16.82 8.48 1.40
C ALA A 504 -16.23 9.88 1.67
N PRO A 505 -16.64 10.63 2.74
CA PRO A 505 -16.04 11.92 3.04
C PRO A 505 -14.53 11.82 3.32
N GLU A 506 -14.10 10.74 3.97
CA GLU A 506 -12.69 10.50 4.28
C GLU A 506 -11.88 10.09 3.05
N ILE A 507 -12.51 9.44 2.06
CA ILE A 507 -11.91 9.17 0.75
C ILE A 507 -11.74 10.49 -0.02
N VAL A 508 -12.80 11.30 -0.17
CA VAL A 508 -12.78 12.58 -0.89
C VAL A 508 -11.74 13.52 -0.29
N LEU A 509 -11.79 13.72 1.02
CA LEU A 509 -10.91 14.66 1.69
C LEU A 509 -9.50 14.10 1.87
N ASN A 510 -9.30 12.78 1.73
CA ASN A 510 -8.02 12.12 1.94
C ASN A 510 -7.34 12.57 3.25
N ARG A 511 -8.12 12.76 4.33
CA ARG A 511 -7.63 13.24 5.64
C ARG A 511 -6.64 12.25 6.25
N ARG A 512 -6.85 10.96 5.98
CA ARG A 512 -6.00 9.87 6.46
C ARG A 512 -4.58 9.88 5.88
N SER A 513 -4.38 10.12 4.57
CA SER A 513 -3.03 10.23 4.00
C SER A 513 -2.25 11.41 4.59
N ARG A 514 -2.98 12.42 5.08
CA ARG A 514 -2.47 13.62 5.75
C ARG A 514 -2.28 13.44 7.27
N ASN A 515 -2.49 12.24 7.81
CA ASN A 515 -2.46 11.94 9.25
C ASN A 515 -3.39 12.83 10.10
N LEU A 516 -4.49 13.32 9.51
CA LEU A 516 -5.51 14.08 10.23
C LEU A 516 -6.51 13.12 10.89
N LYS A 517 -7.15 13.57 11.98
CA LYS A 517 -8.31 12.87 12.53
C LYS A 517 -9.42 12.84 11.48
N CYS A 518 -10.21 11.76 11.48
CA CYS A 518 -11.44 11.74 10.70
C CYS A 518 -12.33 12.92 11.10
N ARG A 519 -13.19 13.33 10.17
CA ARG A 519 -14.24 14.31 10.43
C ARG A 519 -15.03 13.91 11.68
N GLU A 520 -15.59 14.91 12.35
CA GLU A 520 -16.56 14.69 13.41
C GLU A 520 -17.63 13.69 12.98
N ASP A 521 -18.08 12.86 13.94
CA ASP A 521 -19.10 11.86 13.68
C ASP A 521 -20.37 12.52 13.09
N PRO A 522 -21.12 11.83 12.22
CA PRO A 522 -22.42 12.33 11.77
C PRO A 522 -23.35 12.71 12.92
N GLU A 523 -24.20 13.70 12.69
CA GLU A 523 -25.08 14.29 13.71
C GLU A 523 -25.92 13.24 14.46
N HIS A 524 -26.40 12.20 13.76
CA HIS A 524 -27.17 11.12 14.38
C HIS A 524 -26.35 10.33 15.44
N ILE A 525 -25.04 10.19 15.26
CA ILE A 525 -24.12 9.55 16.22
C ILE A 525 -23.88 10.48 17.40
N ILE A 526 -23.64 11.77 17.14
CA ILE A 526 -23.43 12.79 18.18
C ILE A 526 -24.66 12.88 19.10
N GLN A 527 -25.86 12.88 18.53
CA GLN A 527 -27.11 12.87 19.30
C GLN A 527 -27.25 11.60 20.15
N ALA A 528 -26.88 10.44 19.62
CA ALA A 528 -26.89 9.19 20.37
C ALA A 528 -25.84 9.16 21.50
N GLN A 529 -24.68 9.78 21.31
CA GLN A 529 -23.67 9.98 22.36
C GLN A 529 -24.21 10.86 23.47
N ARG A 530 -24.79 12.02 23.14
CA ARG A 530 -25.41 12.95 24.10
C ARG A 530 -26.53 12.28 24.91
N LYS A 531 -27.44 11.54 24.26
CA LYS A 531 -28.52 10.80 24.96
C LYS A 531 -27.97 9.78 25.96
N LYS A 532 -26.90 9.08 25.60
CA LYS A 532 -26.24 8.11 26.48
C LYS A 532 -25.56 8.77 27.67
N GLU A 533 -24.95 9.94 27.49
CA GLU A 533 -24.36 10.72 28.58
C GLU A 533 -25.43 11.24 29.54
N GLN A 534 -26.54 11.76 29.02
CA GLN A 534 -27.70 12.16 29.82
C GLN A 534 -28.27 11.01 30.65
N GLN A 535 -28.42 9.83 30.04
CA GLN A 535 -28.87 8.62 30.76
C GLN A 535 -27.91 8.23 31.89
N LYS A 536 -26.59 8.31 31.66
CA LYS A 536 -25.60 8.02 32.70
C LYS A 536 -25.68 8.99 33.89
N LEU A 537 -25.83 10.29 33.61
CA LEU A 537 -25.97 11.31 34.64
C LEU A 537 -27.25 11.08 35.47
N GLN A 538 -28.38 10.82 34.80
CA GLN A 538 -29.64 10.50 35.48
C GLN A 538 -29.51 9.26 36.37
N THR A 539 -28.83 8.21 35.91
CA THR A 539 -28.64 6.97 36.70
C THR A 539 -27.69 7.18 37.89
N GLN A 540 -26.77 8.16 37.81
CA GLN A 540 -25.89 8.54 38.92
C GLN A 540 -26.60 9.41 39.96
N ASP A 541 -27.62 10.17 39.55
CA ASP A 541 -28.45 10.96 40.48
C ASP A 541 -29.57 10.13 41.16
N THR A 542 -29.83 8.89 40.70
CA THR A 542 -30.82 7.97 41.31
C THR A 542 -30.22 6.88 42.20
N LEU A 543 -28.89 6.79 42.26
CA LEU A 543 -28.12 5.90 43.14
C LEU A 543 -27.53 6.70 44.30
#